data_AF-A0AAW2U9H2-F1
#
_entry.id   AF-A0AAW2U9H2-F1
#
_cell.length_a   1.000
_cell.length_b   1.000
_cell.length_c   1.000
_cell.angle_alpha   90.00
_cell.angle_beta   90.00
_cell.angle_gamma   90.00
#
_symmetry.space_group_name_H-M   'P 1'
#
loop_
_entity.id
_entity.type
_entity.pdbx_description
1 polymer ?
#
loop_
_entity_poly.entity_id
_entity_poly.type
_entity_poly.pdbx_seq_one_letter_code
_entity_poly.pdbx_strand_id
1 'polypeptide(L)'
;MNLTRIFLVFAAANLWPIKQMNINNAFLHGYLDDDIYMMAPEGYCVDNGMVCKLERSLYGLKQASRQWNVEFKRSLQKYGFSQLGHNHCLFTKTTDTGLMALLVYVDDVLISGPSLSNIQGVKAYLHELFTIKDIGNARYFLGFEIARDTIGTYICQHKYLLDIVRDTGLLHSKYVSTPFP
;
A
#
# COMPACT_ATOMS: atom_id res chain seq x y z
N MET A 1 -12.44 -4.94 1.07
CA MET A 1 -13.21 -3.71 0.77
C MET A 1 -13.62 -2.93 2.02
N ASN A 2 -14.09 -3.56 3.10
CA ASN A 2 -14.58 -2.84 4.29
C ASN A 2 -13.49 -2.11 5.09
N LEU A 3 -12.30 -2.69 5.22
CA LEU A 3 -11.22 -2.16 6.06
C LEU A 3 -10.68 -0.80 5.56
N THR A 4 -10.50 -0.65 4.25
CA THR A 4 -10.07 0.61 3.63
C THR A 4 -11.04 1.74 3.97
N ARG A 5 -12.35 1.49 3.85
CA ARG A 5 -13.37 2.50 4.19
C ARG A 5 -13.33 2.85 5.67
N ILE A 6 -13.18 1.86 6.56
CA ILE A 6 -13.06 2.10 8.01
C ILE A 6 -11.83 2.96 8.31
N PHE A 7 -10.67 2.63 7.73
CA PHE A 7 -9.45 3.41 7.89
C PHE A 7 -9.64 4.85 7.41
N LEU A 8 -10.23 5.05 6.23
CA LEU A 8 -10.47 6.37 5.66
C LEU A 8 -11.46 7.18 6.51
N VAL A 9 -12.56 6.57 6.96
CA VAL A 9 -13.55 7.20 7.85
C VAL A 9 -12.90 7.59 9.18
N PHE A 10 -12.09 6.71 9.76
CA PHE A 10 -11.40 6.99 11.02
C PHE A 10 -10.40 8.15 10.88
N ALA A 11 -9.59 8.15 9.82
CA ALA A 11 -8.67 9.25 9.54
C ALA A 11 -9.42 10.56 9.25
N ALA A 12 -10.54 10.51 8.52
CA ALA A 12 -11.36 11.66 8.20
C ALA A 12 -12.03 12.26 9.45
N ALA A 13 -12.62 11.43 10.31
CA ALA A 13 -13.28 11.84 11.54
C ALA A 13 -12.32 12.55 12.52
N ASN A 14 -11.04 12.18 12.50
CA ASN A 14 -10.01 12.80 13.32
C ASN A 14 -9.22 13.90 12.59
N LEU A 15 -9.59 14.25 11.35
CA LEU A 15 -8.85 15.19 10.50
C LEU A 15 -7.36 14.86 10.36
N TRP A 16 -6.99 13.58 10.41
CA TRP A 16 -5.60 13.15 10.30
C TRP A 16 -5.14 13.07 8.85
N PRO A 17 -3.90 13.46 8.54
CA PRO A 17 -3.35 13.30 7.21
C PRO A 17 -3.37 11.82 6.79
N ILE A 18 -3.61 11.58 5.51
CA ILE A 18 -3.55 10.23 4.93
C ILE A 18 -2.39 10.23 3.95
N LYS A 19 -1.29 9.59 4.34
CA LYS A 19 -0.09 9.51 3.52
C LYS A 19 0.00 8.12 2.88
N GLN A 20 0.48 8.10 1.64
CA GLN A 20 0.62 6.88 0.86
C GLN A 20 2.09 6.65 0.50
N MET A 21 2.49 5.39 0.53
CA MET A 21 3.80 4.94 0.06
C MET A 21 3.64 3.60 -0.65
N ASN A 22 4.59 3.28 -1.51
CA ASN A 22 4.67 2.00 -2.19
C ASN A 22 6.03 1.36 -1.89
N ILE A 23 6.05 0.05 -1.65
CA ILE A 23 7.27 -0.71 -1.39
C ILE A 23 7.84 -1.21 -2.71
N ASN A 24 9.05 -0.77 -3.04
CA ASN A 24 9.71 -1.24 -4.26
C ASN A 24 10.02 -2.73 -4.14
N ASN A 25 9.68 -3.51 -5.17
CA ASN A 25 10.02 -4.94 -5.26
C ASN A 25 9.63 -5.74 -4.01
N ALA A 26 8.46 -5.47 -3.42
CA ALA A 26 7.99 -6.03 -2.15
C ALA A 26 8.33 -7.53 -1.93
N PHE A 27 8.09 -8.39 -2.92
CA PHE A 27 8.36 -9.82 -2.78
C PHE A 27 9.85 -10.17 -2.63
N LEU A 28 10.77 -9.38 -3.17
CA LEU A 28 12.21 -9.61 -3.00
C LEU A 28 12.67 -9.43 -1.54
N HIS A 29 11.86 -8.81 -0.70
CA HIS A 29 12.18 -8.63 0.71
C HIS A 29 11.80 -9.84 1.58
N GLY A 30 11.00 -10.79 1.07
CA GLY A 30 10.65 -12.03 1.78
C GLY A 30 11.73 -13.10 1.66
N TYR A 31 12.16 -13.67 2.79
CA TYR A 31 13.05 -14.83 2.80
C TYR A 31 12.27 -16.12 2.53
N LEU A 32 12.91 -17.11 1.90
CA LEU A 32 12.31 -18.41 1.65
C LEU A 32 12.69 -19.39 2.77
N ASP A 33 11.68 -20.03 3.37
CA ASP A 33 11.88 -21.14 4.32
C ASP A 33 12.19 -22.46 3.59
N ASP A 34 11.72 -22.59 2.35
CA ASP A 34 11.85 -23.79 1.51
C ASP A 34 13.03 -23.66 0.54
N ASP A 35 13.66 -24.80 0.24
CA ASP A 35 14.71 -24.88 -0.78
C ASP A 35 14.08 -24.87 -2.18
N ILE A 36 14.16 -23.72 -2.84
CA ILE A 36 13.62 -23.52 -4.18
C ILE A 36 14.75 -23.19 -5.13
N TYR A 37 14.76 -23.91 -6.25
CA TYR A 37 15.76 -23.77 -7.29
C TYR A 37 15.11 -23.30 -8.58
N MET A 38 15.85 -22.52 -9.36
CA MET A 38 15.47 -22.13 -10.72
C MET A 38 16.63 -22.33 -11.68
N MET A 39 16.31 -22.48 -12.96
CA MET A 39 17.32 -22.37 -14.00
C MET A 39 17.91 -20.96 -13.97
N ALA A 40 19.20 -20.84 -14.32
CA ALA A 40 19.83 -19.54 -14.46
C ALA A 40 19.04 -18.68 -15.46
N PRO A 41 18.78 -17.40 -15.14
CA PRO A 41 18.09 -16.51 -16.06
C PRO A 41 18.93 -16.26 -17.31
N GLU A 42 18.26 -15.87 -18.39
CA GLU A 42 18.93 -15.54 -19.65
C GLU A 42 19.98 -14.44 -19.42
N GLY A 43 21.19 -14.64 -19.97
CA GLY A 43 22.33 -13.75 -19.77
C GLY A 43 23.20 -14.07 -18.54
N TYR A 44 22.83 -15.06 -17.72
CA TYR A 44 23.66 -15.54 -16.62
C TYR A 44 24.18 -16.97 -16.90
N CYS A 45 25.49 -17.10 -17.09
CA CYS A 45 26.12 -18.39 -17.37
C CYS A 45 26.42 -19.14 -16.06
N VAL A 46 25.97 -20.39 -15.98
CA VAL A 46 26.32 -21.34 -14.91
C VAL A 46 26.89 -22.60 -15.54
N ASP A 47 27.73 -23.31 -14.79
CA ASP A 47 28.30 -24.57 -15.26
C ASP A 47 27.21 -25.62 -15.52
N ASN A 48 27.52 -26.58 -16.40
CA ASN A 48 26.60 -27.65 -16.76
C ASN A 48 26.16 -28.43 -15.52
N GLY A 49 24.85 -28.55 -15.32
CA GLY A 49 24.23 -29.23 -14.18
C GLY A 49 24.03 -28.36 -12.94
N MET A 50 24.41 -27.08 -12.96
CA MET A 50 24.12 -26.15 -11.87
C MET A 50 22.78 -25.43 -12.05
N VAL A 51 22.17 -25.09 -10.92
CA VAL A 51 20.93 -24.32 -10.82
C VAL A 51 21.07 -23.23 -9.74
N CYS A 52 20.28 -22.17 -9.84
CA CYS A 52 20.28 -21.11 -8.84
C CYS A 52 19.38 -21.49 -7.67
N LYS A 53 19.88 -21.46 -6.44
CA LYS A 53 19.06 -21.50 -5.24
C LYS A 53 18.52 -20.11 -4.94
N LEU A 54 17.21 -20.01 -4.71
CA LEU A 54 16.58 -18.76 -4.32
C LEU A 54 16.65 -18.58 -2.81
N GLU A 55 17.30 -17.50 -2.37
CA GLU A 55 17.31 -17.09 -0.95
C GLU A 55 16.10 -16.21 -0.60
N ARG A 56 15.59 -15.48 -1.59
CA ARG A 56 14.50 -14.52 -1.47
C ARG A 56 13.37 -14.87 -2.43
N SER A 57 12.16 -14.49 -2.05
CA SER A 57 11.00 -14.80 -2.86
C SER A 57 10.92 -13.92 -4.13
N LEU A 58 10.50 -14.51 -5.23
CA LEU A 58 10.34 -13.86 -6.53
C LEU A 58 8.87 -13.79 -6.93
N TYR A 59 8.55 -12.86 -7.83
CA TYR A 59 7.24 -12.82 -8.49
C TYR A 59 6.93 -14.17 -9.15
N GLY A 60 5.69 -14.63 -9.00
CA GLY A 60 5.22 -15.92 -9.54
C GLY A 60 5.38 -17.10 -8.60
N LEU A 61 6.18 -17.00 -7.53
CA LEU A 61 6.22 -18.04 -6.50
C LEU A 61 4.94 -18.02 -5.65
N LYS A 62 4.35 -19.19 -5.40
CA LYS A 62 3.11 -19.34 -4.64
C LYS A 62 3.21 -18.78 -3.21
N GLN A 63 4.39 -18.85 -2.60
CA GLN A 63 4.67 -18.39 -1.25
C GLN A 63 5.20 -16.95 -1.17
N ALA A 64 5.48 -16.28 -2.29
CA ALA A 64 6.11 -14.95 -2.27
C ALA A 64 5.31 -13.91 -1.47
N SER A 65 4.01 -13.83 -1.71
CA SER A 65 3.15 -12.90 -0.97
C SER A 65 3.10 -13.22 0.53
N ARG A 66 3.19 -14.49 0.92
CA ARG A 66 3.20 -14.91 2.32
C ARG A 66 4.51 -14.48 2.98
N GLN A 67 5.65 -14.77 2.35
CA GLN A 67 6.97 -14.46 2.91
C GLN A 67 7.20 -12.95 3.03
N TRP A 68 6.77 -12.19 2.02
CA TRP A 68 6.74 -10.74 2.13
C TRP A 68 5.93 -10.26 3.33
N ASN A 69 4.70 -10.75 3.50
CA ASN A 69 3.84 -10.33 4.61
C ASN A 69 4.44 -10.72 5.98
N VAL A 70 5.12 -11.87 6.08
CA VAL A 70 5.83 -12.29 7.30
C VAL A 70 6.93 -11.30 7.65
N GLU A 71 7.80 -10.95 6.69
CA GLU A 71 8.88 -9.99 6.92
C GLU A 71 8.36 -8.59 7.24
N PHE A 72 7.37 -8.10 6.49
CA PHE A 72 6.80 -6.79 6.72
C PHE A 72 6.13 -6.67 8.09
N LYS A 73 5.33 -7.67 8.47
CA LYS A 73 4.70 -7.76 9.80
C LYS A 73 5.77 -7.74 10.89
N ARG A 74 6.82 -8.55 10.75
CA ARG A 74 7.91 -8.64 11.73
C ARG A 74 8.61 -7.29 11.92
N SER A 75 8.91 -6.58 10.83
CA SER A 75 9.53 -5.25 10.89
C SER A 75 8.62 -4.22 11.55
N LEU A 76 7.33 -4.21 11.23
CA LEU A 76 6.36 -3.33 11.90
C LEU A 76 6.25 -3.62 13.40
N GLN A 77 6.24 -4.89 13.79
CA GLN A 77 6.22 -5.31 15.20
C GLN A 77 7.48 -4.86 15.95
N LYS A 78 8.66 -4.97 15.32
CA LYS A 78 9.92 -4.45 15.89
C LYS A 78 9.87 -2.93 16.09
N TYR A 79 9.21 -2.20 15.20
CA TYR A 79 9.00 -0.75 15.35
C TYR A 79 7.93 -0.40 16.41
N GLY A 80 7.20 -1.37 16.94
CA GLY A 80 6.17 -1.19 17.98
C GLY A 80 4.74 -1.12 17.47
N PHE A 81 4.47 -1.49 16.22
CA PHE A 81 3.10 -1.69 15.74
C PHE A 81 2.54 -3.04 16.17
N SER A 82 1.24 -3.08 16.45
CA SER A 82 0.48 -4.31 16.66
C SER A 82 -0.49 -4.52 15.52
N GLN A 83 -0.52 -5.73 14.97
CA GLN A 83 -1.51 -6.12 13.96
C GLN A 83 -2.86 -6.32 14.65
N LEU A 84 -3.94 -5.82 14.05
CA LEU A 84 -5.28 -6.00 14.60
C LEU A 84 -5.71 -7.47 14.49
N GLY A 85 -6.19 -8.08 15.57
CA GLY A 85 -6.38 -9.55 15.68
C GLY A 85 -7.28 -10.18 14.60
N HIS A 86 -8.27 -9.44 14.09
CA HIS A 86 -9.18 -9.93 13.04
C HIS A 86 -8.84 -9.42 11.63
N ASN A 87 -7.77 -8.62 11.47
CA ASN A 87 -7.45 -7.98 10.20
C ASN A 87 -5.94 -8.01 9.93
N HIS A 88 -5.52 -8.84 8.97
CA HIS A 88 -4.10 -8.98 8.62
C HIS A 88 -3.48 -7.75 7.95
N CYS A 89 -4.30 -6.81 7.48
CA CYS A 89 -3.85 -5.64 6.73
C CYS A 89 -3.75 -4.36 7.56
N LEU A 90 -4.28 -4.33 8.80
CA LEU A 90 -4.29 -3.12 9.63
C LEU A 90 -3.37 -3.28 10.83
N PHE A 91 -2.51 -2.28 11.02
CA PHE A 91 -1.57 -2.18 12.11
C PHE A 91 -1.80 -0.88 12.86
N THR A 92 -1.71 -0.93 14.18
CA THR A 92 -1.86 0.24 15.05
C THR A 92 -0.70 0.37 16.02
N LYS A 93 -0.30 1.61 16.32
CA LYS A 93 0.72 1.92 17.32
C LYS A 93 0.23 3.10 18.15
N THR A 94 0.17 2.94 19.47
CA THR A 94 -0.07 4.08 20.37
C THR A 94 1.26 4.80 20.59
N THR A 95 1.26 6.11 20.36
CA THR A 95 2.38 7.01 20.62
C THR A 95 1.99 8.02 21.69
N ASP A 96 2.97 8.81 22.13
CA ASP A 96 2.78 9.99 22.98
C ASP A 96 1.74 10.99 22.42
N THR A 97 1.70 11.13 21.08
CA THR A 97 0.76 12.02 20.39
C THR A 97 -0.60 11.39 20.08
N GLY A 98 -0.79 10.10 20.38
CA GLY A 98 -2.02 9.35 20.12
C GLY A 98 -1.83 8.13 19.22
N LEU A 99 -2.95 7.59 18.75
CA LEU A 99 -2.98 6.37 17.93
C LEU A 99 -2.52 6.66 16.50
N MET A 100 -1.63 5.82 15.98
CA MET A 100 -1.30 5.75 14.57
C MET A 100 -1.90 4.48 13.97
N ALA A 101 -2.36 4.58 12.72
CA ALA A 101 -2.87 3.46 11.94
C ALA A 101 -2.10 3.34 10.63
N LEU A 102 -1.78 2.11 10.25
CA LEU A 102 -1.10 1.76 9.02
C LEU A 102 -1.86 0.62 8.33
N LEU A 103 -2.32 0.87 7.11
CA LEU A 103 -3.07 -0.08 6.29
C LEU A 103 -2.18 -0.56 5.15
N VAL A 104 -2.09 -1.87 4.97
CA VAL A 104 -1.20 -2.53 4.00
C VAL A 104 -2.03 -3.32 3.00
N TYR A 105 -1.73 -3.15 1.72
CA TYR A 105 -2.21 -4.01 0.66
C TYR A 105 -1.05 -4.38 -0.26
N VAL A 106 -0.48 -5.57 -0.04
CA VAL A 106 0.71 -6.06 -0.75
C VAL A 106 1.85 -5.03 -0.64
N ASP A 107 2.12 -4.25 -1.68
CA ASP A 107 3.15 -3.23 -1.78
C ASP A 107 2.64 -1.81 -1.50
N ASP A 108 1.34 -1.57 -1.57
CA ASP A 108 0.74 -0.27 -1.25
C ASP A 108 0.45 -0.11 0.24
N VAL A 109 0.86 1.01 0.81
CA VAL A 109 0.71 1.30 2.24
C VAL A 109 0.11 2.68 2.46
N LEU A 110 -0.96 2.75 3.24
CA LEU A 110 -1.46 3.99 3.83
C LEU A 110 -1.02 4.10 5.27
N ILE A 111 -0.69 5.31 5.70
CA ILE A 111 -0.43 5.64 7.09
C ILE A 111 -1.16 6.92 7.48
N SER A 112 -1.72 6.92 8.68
CA SER A 112 -2.42 8.06 9.27
C SER A 112 -2.21 8.11 10.77
N GLY A 113 -2.31 9.31 11.33
CA GLY A 113 -2.07 9.57 12.74
C GLY A 113 -2.00 11.07 13.02
N PRO A 114 -2.01 11.47 14.30
CA PRO A 114 -2.05 12.88 14.70
C PRO A 114 -0.72 13.61 14.46
N SER A 115 0.41 12.91 14.47
CA SER A 115 1.75 13.50 14.35
C SER A 115 2.40 13.21 13.00
N LEU A 116 2.65 14.28 12.23
CA LEU A 116 3.42 14.20 10.99
C LEU A 116 4.87 13.76 11.24
N SER A 117 5.46 14.13 12.39
CA SER A 117 6.80 13.70 12.79
C SER A 117 6.85 12.17 12.96
N ASN A 118 5.88 11.59 13.68
CA ASN A 118 5.82 10.15 13.87
C ASN A 118 5.57 9.42 12.54
N ILE A 119 4.73 9.97 11.66
CA ILE A 119 4.54 9.45 10.29
C ILE A 119 5.86 9.45 9.52
N GLN A 120 6.63 10.54 9.58
CA GLN A 120 7.92 10.65 8.91
C GLN A 120 8.94 9.64 9.47
N GLY A 121 8.95 9.43 10.79
CA GLY A 121 9.78 8.41 11.44
C GLY A 121 9.48 6.99 10.94
N VAL A 122 8.20 6.65 10.79
CA VAL A 122 7.79 5.36 10.21
C VAL A 122 8.24 5.24 8.76
N LYS A 123 8.06 6.30 7.95
CA LYS A 123 8.51 6.33 6.57
C LYS A 123 10.03 6.12 6.44
N ALA A 124 10.81 6.83 7.25
CA ALA A 124 12.27 6.69 7.25
C ALA A 124 12.70 5.27 7.61
N TYR A 125 12.10 4.69 8.65
CA TYR A 125 12.36 3.31 9.06
C TYR A 125 12.02 2.29 7.95
N LEU A 126 10.85 2.41 7.33
CA LEU A 126 10.47 1.52 6.24
C LEU A 126 11.35 1.73 4.99
N HIS A 127 11.80 2.97 4.74
CA HIS A 127 12.68 3.28 3.63
C HIS A 127 14.05 2.61 3.79
N GLU A 128 14.61 2.63 4.99
CA GLU A 128 15.88 1.95 5.30
C GLU A 128 15.80 0.43 5.07
N LEU A 129 14.68 -0.19 5.43
CA LEU A 129 14.52 -1.65 5.33
C LEU A 129 14.11 -2.13 3.93
N PHE A 130 13.23 -1.39 3.26
CA PHE A 130 12.51 -1.88 2.08
C PHE A 130 12.55 -0.92 0.89
N THR A 131 13.25 0.21 1.01
CA THR A 131 13.33 1.24 -0.04
C THR A 131 11.95 1.65 -0.56
N ILE A 132 11.25 2.49 0.21
CA ILE A 132 9.91 2.94 -0.18
C ILE A 132 9.97 4.04 -1.25
N LYS A 133 8.96 4.07 -2.11
CA LYS A 133 8.57 5.22 -2.92
C LYS A 133 7.51 6.01 -2.16
N ASP A 134 7.84 7.23 -1.74
CA ASP A 134 6.86 8.12 -1.10
C ASP A 134 5.94 8.76 -2.15
N ILE A 135 4.65 8.46 -2.07
CA ILE A 135 3.62 8.99 -2.97
C ILE A 135 3.08 10.32 -2.43
N GLY A 136 3.29 10.61 -1.14
CA GLY A 136 2.82 11.82 -0.49
C GLY A 136 1.38 11.66 0.03
N ASN A 137 0.49 12.58 -0.34
CA ASN A 137 -0.92 12.51 0.06
C ASN A 137 -1.63 11.43 -0.74
N ALA A 138 -2.42 10.59 -0.06
CA ALA A 138 -3.21 9.57 -0.73
C ALA A 138 -4.24 10.24 -1.66
N ARG A 139 -4.21 9.86 -2.94
CA ARG A 139 -5.15 10.30 -3.97
C ARG A 139 -5.93 9.14 -4.56
N TYR A 140 -5.27 7.99 -4.72
CA TYR A 140 -5.89 6.76 -5.19
C TYR A 140 -5.37 5.58 -4.37
N PHE A 141 -6.27 4.78 -3.82
CA PHE A 141 -5.92 3.56 -3.11
C PHE A 141 -6.99 2.49 -3.32
N LEU A 142 -6.62 1.36 -3.95
CA LEU A 142 -7.52 0.22 -4.23
C LEU A 142 -8.85 0.61 -4.90
N GLY A 143 -8.79 1.50 -5.89
CA GLY A 143 -9.98 1.96 -6.63
C GLY A 143 -10.78 3.07 -5.95
N PHE A 144 -10.39 3.52 -4.76
CA PHE A 144 -10.94 4.72 -4.15
C PHE A 144 -10.16 5.96 -4.58
N GLU A 145 -10.83 6.94 -5.16
CA GLU A 145 -10.30 8.29 -5.31
C GLU A 145 -10.56 9.05 -4.01
N ILE A 146 -9.48 9.59 -3.43
CA ILE A 146 -9.48 10.28 -2.15
C ILE A 146 -9.16 11.75 -2.42
N ALA A 147 -10.14 12.61 -2.18
CA ALA A 147 -9.99 14.05 -2.22
C ALA A 147 -9.94 14.60 -0.80
N ARG A 148 -9.12 15.61 -0.55
CA ARG A 148 -9.00 16.23 0.76
C ARG A 148 -8.82 17.74 0.64
N ASP A 149 -9.56 18.47 1.46
CA ASP A 149 -9.45 19.91 1.63
C ASP A 149 -9.31 20.26 3.12
N THR A 150 -9.48 21.54 3.47
CA THR A 150 -9.44 22.03 4.84
C THR A 150 -10.66 21.65 5.67
N ILE A 151 -11.76 21.25 5.01
CA ILE A 151 -13.05 20.92 5.63
C ILE A 151 -13.09 19.42 5.97
N GLY A 152 -12.48 18.56 5.14
CA GLY A 152 -12.45 17.14 5.39
C GLY A 152 -11.85 16.29 4.27
N THR A 153 -12.16 15.00 4.33
CA THR A 153 -11.76 13.99 3.34
C THR A 153 -13.01 13.41 2.69
N TYR A 154 -13.00 13.34 1.36
CA TYR A 154 -14.10 12.83 0.54
C TYR A 154 -13.61 11.67 -0.30
N ILE A 155 -14.50 10.71 -0.51
CA ILE A 155 -14.30 9.63 -1.48
C ILE A 155 -15.15 9.98 -2.70
N CYS A 156 -14.55 9.98 -3.88
CA CYS A 156 -15.24 10.22 -5.13
C CYS A 156 -14.82 9.21 -6.21
N GLN A 157 -15.35 9.39 -7.41
CA GLN A 157 -14.97 8.65 -8.62
C GLN A 157 -14.91 9.61 -9.82
N HIS A 158 -14.48 10.84 -9.57
CA HIS A 158 -14.52 11.92 -10.55
C HIS A 158 -13.67 11.57 -11.77
N LYS A 159 -12.46 11.04 -11.56
CA LYS A 159 -11.60 10.60 -12.68
C LYS A 159 -12.25 9.49 -13.50
N TYR A 160 -12.82 8.49 -12.84
CA TYR A 160 -13.48 7.37 -13.52
C TYR A 160 -14.66 7.86 -14.39
N LEU A 161 -15.49 8.75 -13.85
CA LEU A 161 -16.58 9.39 -14.61
C LEU A 161 -16.04 10.19 -15.80
N LEU A 162 -14.98 10.96 -15.61
CA LEU A 162 -14.35 11.72 -16.70
C LEU A 162 -13.76 10.80 -17.79
N ASP A 163 -13.17 9.67 -17.41
CA ASP A 163 -12.63 8.70 -18.36
C ASP A 163 -13.77 8.05 -19.17
N ILE A 164 -14.91 7.69 -18.57
CA ILE A 164 -16.11 7.24 -19.31
C ILE A 164 -16.63 8.31 -20.27
N VAL A 165 -16.74 9.56 -19.80
CA VAL A 165 -17.22 10.68 -20.63
C VAL A 165 -16.26 10.93 -21.80
N ARG A 166 -14.96 10.75 -21.60
CA ARG A 166 -13.96 10.82 -22.67
C ARG A 166 -14.13 9.69 -23.67
N ASP A 167 -14.26 8.46 -23.21
CA ASP A 167 -14.33 7.27 -24.06
C ASP A 167 -15.61 7.23 -24.90
N THR A 168 -16.69 7.85 -24.40
CA THR A 168 -17.95 8.02 -25.13
C THR A 168 -17.95 9.24 -26.08
N GLY A 169 -16.87 10.01 -26.14
CA GLY A 169 -16.77 11.23 -26.96
C GLY A 169 -17.60 12.41 -26.45
N LEU A 170 -18.09 12.35 -25.20
CA LEU A 170 -19.03 13.33 -24.64
C LEU A 170 -18.36 14.45 -23.84
N LEU A 171 -17.03 14.54 -23.83
CA LEU A 171 -16.23 15.52 -23.06
C LEU A 171 -16.64 16.99 -23.29
N HIS A 172 -17.11 17.31 -24.50
CA HIS A 172 -17.55 18.66 -24.88
C HIS A 172 -19.08 18.79 -24.99
N SER A 173 -19.83 17.79 -24.50
CA SER A 173 -21.29 17.83 -24.50
C SER A 173 -21.79 18.91 -23.54
N LYS A 174 -22.89 19.56 -23.90
CA LYS A 174 -23.53 20.54 -23.03
C LYS A 174 -24.01 19.84 -21.76
N TYR A 175 -23.66 20.42 -20.61
CA TYR A 175 -24.25 20.02 -19.33
C TYR A 175 -25.77 20.17 -19.39
N VAL A 176 -26.48 19.12 -18.95
CA VAL A 176 -27.92 19.17 -18.72
C VAL A 176 -28.12 18.95 -17.22
N SER A 177 -28.97 19.77 -16.60
CA SER A 177 -29.22 19.73 -15.16
C SER A 177 -29.95 18.47 -14.69
N THR A 178 -30.54 17.72 -15.61
CA THR A 178 -31.27 16.48 -15.36
C THR A 178 -30.91 15.46 -16.45
N PRO A 179 -30.49 14.24 -16.08
CA PRO A 179 -30.40 13.15 -17.05
C PRO A 179 -31.82 12.85 -17.55
N PHE A 180 -31.98 12.66 -18.86
CA PHE A 180 -33.24 12.14 -19.40
C PHE A 180 -33.47 10.72 -18.87
N PRO A 181 -34.73 10.34 -18.57
CA PRO A 181 -35.07 9.00 -18.10
C PRO A 181 -34.72 7.90 -19.10
#